data_AF-A0A7U9SHY1-F1
#
_entry.id   AF-A0A7U9SHY1-F1
#
_cell.length_a   1.000
_cell.length_b   1.000
_cell.length_c   1.000
_cell.angle_alpha   90.00
_cell.angle_beta   90.00
_cell.angle_gamma   90.00
#
_symmetry.space_group_name_H-M   'P 1'
#
loop_
_entity.id
_entity.type
_entity.pdbx_description
1 polymer ?
#
loop_
_entity_poly.entity_id
_entity_poly.type
_entity_poly.pdbx_seq_one_letter_code
_entity_poly.pdbx_strand_id
1 'polypeptide(L)'
;MEQGILSDYLKRKGSEVENMLIAEYSYEEDIQVKQEEAMQQGIQKGIILSGKIFQMVKKNLNLTNEQIALKLGCSVEEVESTRKMFGI
;
A
#
# COMPACT_ATOMS: atom_id res chain seq x y z
N MET A 1 -8.29 -3.88 -56.80
CA MET A 1 -7.07 -3.95 -55.94
C MET A 1 -7.17 -3.07 -54.70
N GLU A 2 -7.87 -1.92 -54.73
CA GLU A 2 -7.88 -0.96 -53.60
C GLU A 2 -8.71 -1.39 -52.37
N GLN A 3 -9.74 -2.23 -52.53
CA GLN A 3 -10.61 -2.64 -51.40
C GLN A 3 -9.88 -3.45 -50.31
N GLY A 4 -8.79 -4.16 -50.65
CA GLY A 4 -8.01 -4.93 -49.68
C GLY A 4 -7.15 -4.05 -48.77
N ILE A 5 -6.55 -3.00 -49.33
CA ILE A 5 -5.62 -2.10 -48.61
C ILE A 5 -6.36 -1.30 -47.53
N LEU A 6 -7.55 -0.78 -47.85
CA LEU A 6 -8.36 -0.06 -46.87
C LEU A 6 -8.87 -0.97 -45.74
N SER A 7 -9.29 -2.19 -46.08
CA SER A 7 -9.72 -3.17 -45.07
C SER A 7 -8.56 -3.55 -44.12
N ASP A 8 -7.37 -3.76 -44.66
CA ASP A 8 -6.18 -4.10 -43.86
C ASP A 8 -5.71 -2.93 -42.99
N TYR A 9 -5.79 -1.69 -43.50
CA TYR A 9 -5.47 -0.49 -42.71
C TYR A 9 -6.43 -0.33 -41.53
N LEU A 10 -7.74 -0.48 -41.76
CA LEU A 10 -8.76 -0.37 -40.71
C LEU A 10 -8.60 -1.47 -39.66
N LYS A 11 -8.28 -2.70 -40.06
CA LYS A 11 -7.99 -3.80 -39.12
C LYS A 11 -6.77 -3.49 -38.25
N ARG A 12 -5.66 -3.06 -38.87
CA ARG A 12 -4.42 -2.74 -38.13
C ARG A 12 -4.64 -1.61 -37.14
N LYS A 13 -5.31 -0.53 -37.56
CA LYS A 13 -5.59 0.60 -36.67
C LYS A 13 -6.60 0.27 -35.59
N GLY A 14 -7.60 -0.56 -35.90
CA GLY A 14 -8.54 -1.10 -34.92
C GLY A 14 -7.84 -1.91 -33.83
N SER A 15 -6.98 -2.86 -34.22
CA SER A 15 -6.21 -3.67 -33.27
C SER A 15 -5.18 -2.85 -32.48
N GLU A 16 -4.58 -1.82 -33.07
CA GLU A 16 -3.66 -0.91 -32.37
C GLU A 16 -4.40 -0.15 -31.24
N VAL A 17 -5.57 0.41 -31.55
CA VAL A 17 -6.40 1.12 -30.56
C VAL A 17 -6.91 0.16 -29.48
N GLU A 18 -7.36 -1.03 -29.84
CA GLU A 18 -7.80 -2.05 -28.88
C GLU A 18 -6.67 -2.44 -27.93
N ASN A 19 -5.47 -2.71 -28.45
CA ASN A 19 -4.31 -3.03 -27.62
C ASN A 19 -3.90 -1.86 -26.71
N MET A 20 -3.98 -0.62 -27.19
CA MET A 20 -3.71 0.56 -26.37
C MET A 20 -4.73 0.68 -25.23
N LEU A 21 -6.03 0.49 -25.50
CA LEU A 21 -7.07 0.53 -24.47
C LEU A 21 -6.89 -0.58 -23.43
N ILE A 22 -6.59 -1.81 -23.86
CA ILE A 22 -6.32 -2.93 -22.94
C ILE A 22 -5.10 -2.62 -22.05
N ALA A 23 -4.05 -2.01 -22.61
CA ALA A 23 -2.87 -1.62 -21.84
C ALA A 23 -3.18 -0.52 -20.82
N GLU A 24 -4.00 0.48 -21.20
CA GLU A 24 -4.46 1.53 -20.29
C GLU A 24 -5.30 0.95 -19.15
N TYR A 25 -6.27 0.07 -19.43
CA TYR A 25 -7.07 -0.61 -18.40
C TYR A 25 -6.21 -1.48 -17.47
N SER A 26 -5.26 -2.25 -18.03
CA SER A 26 -4.34 -3.05 -17.23
C SER A 26 -3.46 -2.18 -16.32
N TYR A 27 -3.08 -0.98 -16.76
CA TYR A 27 -2.30 -0.06 -15.95
C TYR A 27 -3.12 0.52 -14.79
N GLU A 28 -4.37 0.91 -15.04
CA GLU A 28 -5.28 1.37 -13.99
C GLU A 28 -5.55 0.28 -12.95
N GLU A 29 -5.76 -0.96 -13.40
CA GLU A 29 -5.94 -2.12 -12.52
C GLU A 29 -4.69 -2.38 -11.67
N ASP A 30 -3.50 -2.37 -12.28
CA ASP A 30 -2.22 -2.54 -11.58
C ASP A 30 -2.01 -1.47 -10.49
N ILE A 31 -2.40 -0.22 -10.76
CA ILE A 31 -2.33 0.86 -9.75
C ILE A 31 -3.26 0.54 -8.58
N GLN A 32 -4.52 0.16 -8.86
CA GLN A 32 -5.49 -0.14 -7.83
C GLN A 32 -5.04 -1.31 -6.95
N VAL A 33 -4.52 -2.39 -7.56
CA VAL A 33 -3.98 -3.54 -6.84
C VAL A 33 -2.80 -3.11 -5.96
N LYS A 34 -1.84 -2.35 -6.49
CA LYS A 34 -0.70 -1.87 -5.69
C LYS A 34 -1.11 -0.96 -4.53
N GLN A 35 -2.13 -0.13 -4.73
CA GLN A 35 -2.66 0.74 -3.68
C GLN A 35 -3.30 -0.08 -2.56
N GLU A 36 -4.11 -1.08 -2.91
CA GLU A 36 -4.72 -1.99 -1.94
C GLU A 36 -3.64 -2.79 -1.20
N GLU A 37 -2.67 -3.36 -1.90
CA GLU A 37 -1.55 -4.09 -1.28
C GLU A 37 -0.75 -3.19 -0.32
N ALA A 38 -0.48 -1.94 -0.71
CA ALA A 38 0.21 -0.98 0.15
C ALA A 38 -0.62 -0.66 1.41
N MET A 39 -1.94 -0.52 1.28
CA MET A 39 -2.84 -0.30 2.41
C MET A 39 -2.84 -1.50 3.35
N GLN A 40 -3.01 -2.71 2.82
CA GLN A 40 -3.00 -3.95 3.60
C GLN A 40 -1.66 -4.15 4.34
N GLN A 41 -0.54 -3.92 3.66
CA GLN A 41 0.78 -3.97 4.29
C GLN A 41 0.95 -2.91 5.37
N GLY A 42 0.41 -1.70 5.17
CA GLY A 42 0.42 -0.64 6.16
C GLY A 42 -0.35 -1.03 7.43
N ILE A 43 -1.57 -1.57 7.27
CA ILE A 43 -2.39 -2.07 8.37
C ILE A 43 -1.66 -3.18 9.13
N GLN A 44 -1.11 -4.17 8.41
CA GLN A 44 -0.40 -5.29 9.03
C GLN A 44 0.82 -4.80 9.83
N LYS A 45 1.63 -3.89 9.26
CA LYS A 45 2.77 -3.28 9.96
C LYS A 45 2.32 -2.52 11.21
N GLY A 46 1.24 -1.75 11.13
CA GLY A 46 0.67 -1.01 12.25
C GLY A 46 0.20 -1.91 13.40
N ILE A 47 -0.47 -3.03 13.08
CA ILE A 47 -0.91 -4.03 14.07
C ILE A 47 0.30 -4.67 14.76
N ILE A 48 1.33 -5.05 14.00
CA ILE A 48 2.54 -5.66 14.56
C ILE A 48 3.30 -4.66 15.46
N LEU A 49 3.42 -3.41 15.02
CA LEU A 49 4.12 -2.37 15.77
C LEU A 49 3.39 -2.03 17.08
N SER A 50 2.08 -1.79 17.03
CA SER A 50 1.27 -1.51 18.22
C SER A 50 1.31 -2.67 19.22
N GLY A 51 1.28 -3.93 18.75
CA GLY A 51 1.47 -5.10 19.61
C GLY A 51 2.84 -5.15 20.29
N LYS A 52 3.92 -4.81 19.59
CA LYS A 52 5.27 -4.72 20.17
C LYS A 52 5.37 -3.62 21.22
N ILE A 53 4.82 -2.43 20.93
CA ILE A 53 4.77 -1.30 21.86
C ILE A 53 4.01 -1.71 23.13
N PHE A 54 2.82 -2.30 22.98
CA PHE A 54 2.02 -2.79 24.10
C PHE A 54 2.79 -3.78 24.99
N GLN A 55 3.44 -4.78 24.39
CA GLN A 55 4.25 -5.73 25.15
C GLN A 55 5.42 -5.06 25.88
N MET A 56 6.05 -4.06 25.27
CA MET A 56 7.18 -3.35 25.85
C MET A 56 6.76 -2.49 27.05
N VAL A 57 5.66 -1.74 26.89
CA VAL A 57 5.04 -0.93 27.97
C VAL A 57 4.61 -1.82 29.13
N LYS A 58 3.96 -2.96 28.84
CA LYS A 58 3.50 -3.91 29.87
C LYS A 58 4.66 -4.56 30.63
N LYS A 59 5.76 -4.90 29.95
CA LYS A 59 6.94 -5.51 30.58
C LYS A 59 7.77 -4.50 31.37
N ASN A 60 7.78 -3.23 30.97
CA ASN A 60 8.63 -2.19 31.55
C ASN A 60 7.82 -0.92 31.80
N LEU A 61 7.05 -0.91 32.91
CA LEU A 61 6.15 0.20 33.25
C LEU A 61 6.86 1.57 33.37
N ASN A 62 8.16 1.59 33.65
CA ASN A 62 8.93 2.81 33.91
C ASN A 62 9.70 3.36 32.69
N LEU A 63 9.55 2.78 31.50
CA LEU A 63 10.21 3.34 30.31
C LEU A 63 9.43 4.56 29.79
N THR A 64 10.17 5.61 29.43
CA THR A 64 9.59 6.78 28.78
C THR A 64 9.25 6.49 27.31
N ASN A 65 8.35 7.27 26.73
CA ASN A 65 7.92 7.06 25.34
C ASN A 65 9.10 7.20 24.36
N GLU A 66 10.05 8.07 24.66
CA GLU A 66 11.27 8.29 23.87
C GLU A 66 12.17 7.05 23.88
N GLN A 67 12.32 6.38 25.03
CA GLN A 67 13.14 5.17 25.14
C GLN A 67 12.51 3.99 24.40
N ILE A 68 11.18 3.89 24.41
CA ILE A 68 10.43 2.87 23.68
C ILE A 68 10.55 3.12 22.18
N ALA A 69 10.35 4.37 21.75
CA ALA A 69 10.52 4.82 20.37
C ALA A 69 11.93 4.50 19.84
N LEU A 70 12.97 4.85 20.60
CA LEU A 70 14.36 4.56 20.26
C LEU A 70 14.63 3.05 20.11
N LYS A 71 14.11 2.22 21.03
CA LYS A 71 14.32 0.76 20.99
C LYS A 71 13.57 0.06 19.86
N LEU A 72 12.39 0.55 19.50
CA LEU A 72 11.55 -0.04 18.47
C LEU A 72 11.81 0.58 17.09
N GLY A 73 12.61 1.65 17.01
CA GLY A 73 12.87 2.39 15.77
C GLY A 73 11.63 3.07 15.22
N CYS A 74 10.72 3.48 16.10
CA CYS A 74 9.43 4.08 15.77
C CYS A 74 9.36 5.52 16.28
N SER A 75 8.33 6.28 15.91
CA SER A 75 8.15 7.65 16.40
C SER A 75 7.57 7.66 17.82
N VAL A 76 7.75 8.79 18.53
CA VAL A 76 7.15 8.98 19.86
C VAL A 76 5.62 9.04 19.75
N GLU A 77 5.09 9.61 18.67
CA GLU A 77 3.65 9.71 18.40
C GLU A 77 2.99 8.34 18.25
N GLU A 78 3.67 7.36 17.65
CA GLU A 78 3.18 5.99 17.52
C GLU A 78 3.05 5.30 18.88
N VAL A 79 4.01 5.55 19.78
CA VAL A 79 3.98 5.05 21.16
C VAL A 79 2.83 5.70 21.93
N GLU A 80 2.67 7.02 21.83
CA GLU A 80 1.55 7.75 22.48
C GLU A 80 0.19 7.31 21.97
N SER A 81 0.04 7.17 20.66
CA SER A 81 -1.20 6.70 20.02
C SER A 81 -1.57 5.31 20.52
N THR A 82 -0.58 4.41 20.60
CA THR A 82 -0.77 3.06 21.13
C THR A 82 -1.20 3.09 22.60
N ARG A 83 -0.54 3.91 23.42
CA ARG A 83 -0.88 4.11 24.83
C ARG A 83 -2.31 4.61 25.04
N LYS A 84 -2.73 5.61 24.25
CA LYS A 84 -4.12 6.11 24.22
C LYS A 84 -5.11 5.02 23.80
N MET A 85 -4.79 4.22 22.77
CA MET A 85 -5.66 3.13 22.32
C MET A 85 -5.86 2.04 23.38
N PHE A 86 -4.81 1.71 24.15
CA PHE A 86 -4.86 0.66 25.16
C PHE A 86 -5.15 1.16 26.58
N GLY A 87 -5.27 2.47 26.79
CA GLY A 87 -5.57 3.10 28.09
C GLY A 87 -4.45 2.97 29.14
N ILE A 88 -3.18 3.01 28.71
CA ILE A 88 -1.97 2.82 29.54
C ILE A 88 -0.99 4.00 29.40
#